data_AF-A0A496X8N9-F1
#
_entry.id   AF-A0A496X8N9-F1
#
_cell.length_a   1.000
_cell.length_b   1.000
_cell.length_c   1.000
_cell.angle_alpha   90.00
_cell.angle_beta   90.00
_cell.angle_gamma   90.00
#
_symmetry.space_group_name_H-M   'P 1'
#
loop_
_entity.id
_entity.type
_entity.pdbx_description
1 polymer ?
#
loop_
_entity_poly.entity_id
_entity_poly.type
_entity_poly.pdbx_seq_one_letter_code
_entity_poly.pdbx_strand_id
1 'polypeptide(L)'
;MQGIIRSQKTRLPSDYLDRQDDFSTNSHLANKYLANTRTLGNTELPVEFFMNVLRLNQGVPKDYFEQRTGLDFEYISGLWANLEREGLVHAPTKALVTTLQGHQFLDSILARF
;
A
#
# COMPACT_ATOMS: atom_id res chain seq x y z
N MET A 1 -6.22 -43.06 -8.67
CA MET A 1 -5.50 -41.82 -9.05
C MET A 1 -6.27 -40.65 -8.49
N GLN A 2 -5.56 -39.71 -7.87
CA GLN A 2 -6.07 -38.70 -6.94
C GLN A 2 -6.92 -37.64 -7.65
N GLY A 3 -8.05 -37.29 -7.04
CA GLY A 3 -9.05 -36.38 -7.59
C GLY A 3 -8.72 -34.90 -7.41
N ILE A 4 -9.32 -34.06 -8.24
CA ILE A 4 -9.33 -32.61 -8.06
C ILE A 4 -10.78 -32.17 -7.97
N ILE A 5 -11.14 -31.64 -6.80
CA ILE A 5 -12.42 -30.98 -6.52
C ILE A 5 -12.21 -29.49 -6.76
N ARG A 6 -13.02 -28.86 -7.62
CA ARG A 6 -13.14 -27.40 -7.72
C ARG A 6 -14.49 -26.99 -7.15
N SER A 7 -14.50 -26.30 -6.01
CA SER A 7 -15.69 -25.64 -5.48
C SER A 7 -15.69 -24.14 -5.82
N GLN A 8 -16.90 -23.65 -6.08
CA GLN A 8 -17.25 -22.35 -6.64
C GLN A 8 -17.30 -21.23 -5.59
N LYS A 9 -17.19 -19.98 -6.07
CA LYS A 9 -17.28 -18.73 -5.32
C LYS A 9 -18.74 -18.29 -5.19
N THR A 10 -19.22 -17.99 -3.98
CA THR A 10 -20.45 -17.22 -3.78
C THR A 10 -20.12 -15.93 -3.06
N ARG A 11 -20.21 -14.82 -3.80
CA ARG A 11 -20.23 -13.46 -3.26
C ARG A 11 -21.63 -13.24 -2.67
N LEU A 12 -21.74 -13.12 -1.35
CA LEU A 12 -22.96 -12.63 -0.71
C LEU A 12 -23.02 -11.10 -0.88
N PRO A 13 -24.09 -10.53 -1.47
CA PRO A 13 -24.26 -9.09 -1.64
C PRO A 13 -25.00 -8.42 -0.46
N SER A 14 -24.89 -8.95 0.77
CA SER A 14 -25.68 -8.47 1.91
C SER A 14 -24.89 -7.99 3.14
N ASP A 15 -23.56 -8.04 3.13
CA ASP A 15 -22.76 -7.63 4.31
C ASP A 15 -22.41 -6.13 4.36
N TYR A 16 -22.95 -5.30 3.47
CA TYR A 16 -22.59 -3.88 3.41
C TYR A 16 -23.24 -2.99 4.49
N LEU A 17 -24.22 -3.49 5.26
CA LEU A 17 -25.04 -2.62 6.12
C LEU A 17 -25.13 -2.99 7.59
N ASP A 18 -24.41 -4.00 8.09
CA ASP A 18 -24.59 -4.39 9.49
C ASP A 18 -23.30 -4.82 10.20
N ARG A 19 -22.59 -3.82 10.73
CA ARG A 19 -22.02 -3.91 12.08
C ARG A 19 -21.58 -2.54 12.59
N GLN A 20 -22.51 -1.84 13.22
CA GLN A 20 -22.18 -1.08 14.42
C GLN A 20 -21.93 -2.10 15.53
N ASP A 21 -21.02 -1.75 16.44
CA ASP A 21 -20.76 -2.43 17.72
C ASP A 21 -20.02 -3.78 17.68
N ASP A 22 -18.71 -3.74 17.93
CA ASP A 22 -18.05 -4.39 19.09
C ASP A 22 -16.52 -4.39 18.90
N PHE A 23 -15.84 -3.39 19.48
CA PHE A 23 -14.38 -3.32 19.50
C PHE A 23 -13.85 -4.04 20.74
N SER A 24 -13.90 -5.38 20.73
CA SER A 24 -13.22 -6.21 21.71
C SER A 24 -12.36 -7.27 21.02
N THR A 25 -11.06 -7.08 21.21
CA THR A 25 -9.98 -8.08 21.33
C THR A 25 -9.68 -9.04 20.17
N ASN A 26 -8.43 -8.91 19.69
CA ASN A 26 -7.61 -9.92 19.02
C ASN A 26 -7.99 -10.36 17.61
N SER A 27 -7.58 -9.59 16.60
CA SER A 27 -7.37 -10.13 15.26
C SER A 27 -6.31 -9.35 14.48
N HIS A 28 -5.09 -9.88 14.45
CA HIS A 28 -3.99 -9.41 13.61
C HIS A 28 -4.26 -9.51 12.09
N LEU A 29 -5.45 -9.97 11.66
CA LEU A 29 -5.81 -10.12 10.24
C LEU A 29 -7.07 -9.32 9.83
N ALA A 30 -7.83 -8.75 10.78
CA ALA A 30 -9.09 -8.06 10.49
C ALA A 30 -8.96 -6.55 10.21
N ASN A 31 -7.80 -5.93 10.45
CA ASN A 31 -7.58 -4.50 10.18
C ASN A 31 -7.43 -4.14 8.69
N LYS A 32 -7.55 -5.10 7.77
CA LYS A 32 -7.30 -4.89 6.34
C LYS A 32 -8.44 -4.18 5.59
N TYR A 33 -9.64 -4.06 6.18
CA TYR A 33 -10.81 -3.54 5.46
C TYR A 33 -11.74 -2.62 6.25
N LEU A 34 -11.39 -2.23 7.48
CA LEU A 34 -12.19 -1.25 8.21
C LEU A 34 -11.67 0.15 7.89
N ALA A 35 -12.52 0.90 7.19
CA ALA A 35 -12.43 2.35 7.01
C ALA A 35 -12.39 3.02 8.39
N ASN A 36 -11.22 3.06 8.99
CA ASN A 36 -10.94 3.85 10.16
C ASN A 36 -10.56 5.23 9.65
N THR A 37 -11.51 6.17 9.64
CA THR A 37 -11.24 7.57 9.30
C THR A 37 -10.43 8.18 10.43
N ARG A 38 -9.14 7.88 10.47
CA ARG A 38 -8.16 8.48 11.36
C ARG A 38 -7.64 9.75 10.71
N THR A 39 -7.62 10.83 11.46
CA THR A 39 -6.89 12.05 11.06
C THR A 39 -5.41 11.71 11.09
N LEU A 40 -4.86 11.42 9.92
CA LEU A 40 -3.49 10.96 9.77
C LEU A 40 -2.54 12.09 10.16
N GLY A 41 -1.60 11.79 11.05
CA GLY A 41 -0.49 12.71 11.30
C GLY A 41 0.37 12.84 10.04
N ASN A 42 1.09 13.95 9.88
CA ASN A 42 1.94 14.19 8.70
C ASN A 42 2.95 13.07 8.41
N THR A 43 3.29 12.25 9.41
CA THR A 43 4.16 11.06 9.27
C THR A 43 3.49 9.86 8.60
N GLU A 44 2.16 9.79 8.55
CA GLU A 44 1.43 8.65 7.97
C GLU A 44 1.10 8.87 6.47
N LEU A 45 1.13 10.12 6.00
CA LEU A 45 0.82 10.49 4.61
C LEU A 45 1.75 9.84 3.56
N PRO A 46 3.09 9.75 3.76
CA PRO A 46 3.96 9.07 2.80
C PRO A 46 3.61 7.59 2.65
N VAL A 47 3.37 6.89 3.77
CA VAL A 47 3.02 5.46 3.77
C VAL A 47 1.73 5.24 2.97
N GLU A 48 0.71 6.05 3.20
CA GLU A 48 -0.56 5.94 2.46
C GLU A 48 -0.44 6.21 0.97
N PHE A 49 0.34 7.24 0.62
CA PHE A 49 0.62 7.54 -0.77
C PHE A 49 1.32 6.36 -1.45
N PHE A 50 2.38 5.83 -0.83
CA PHE A 50 3.17 4.75 -1.42
C PHE A 50 2.48 3.39 -1.38
N MET A 51 1.53 3.17 -0.46
CA MET A 51 0.64 2.01 -0.52
C MET A 51 -0.07 1.92 -1.86
N ASN A 52 -0.52 3.05 -2.40
CA ASN A 52 -1.21 3.07 -3.69
C ASN A 52 -0.21 3.09 -4.85
N VAL A 53 0.80 3.96 -4.78
CA VAL A 53 1.75 4.16 -5.88
C VAL A 53 2.57 2.92 -6.19
N LEU A 54 3.08 2.22 -5.16
CA LEU A 54 3.97 1.10 -5.38
C LEU A 54 3.27 -0.10 -6.04
N ARG A 55 1.93 -0.15 -6.00
CA ARG A 55 1.10 -1.20 -6.64
C ARG A 55 0.79 -0.91 -8.11
N LEU A 56 1.05 0.30 -8.59
CA LEU A 56 0.82 0.67 -9.98
C LEU A 56 2.02 0.25 -10.84
N ASN A 57 1.76 -0.56 -11.87
CA ASN A 57 2.80 -1.03 -12.80
C ASN A 57 3.54 0.11 -13.52
N GLN A 58 2.86 1.23 -13.76
CA GLN A 58 3.46 2.41 -14.42
C GLN A 58 3.86 3.50 -13.42
N GLY A 59 3.61 3.28 -12.13
CA GLY A 59 3.82 4.29 -11.10
C GLY A 59 3.00 5.56 -11.32
N VAL A 60 3.50 6.69 -10.82
CA VAL A 60 2.90 8.02 -10.95
C VAL A 60 3.96 9.10 -11.19
N PRO A 61 3.60 10.27 -11.73
CA PRO A 61 4.51 11.41 -11.78
C PRO A 61 5.03 11.78 -10.38
N LYS A 62 6.31 12.17 -10.29
CA LYS A 62 6.95 12.53 -9.00
C LYS A 62 6.20 13.63 -8.26
N ASP A 63 5.72 14.64 -8.99
CA ASP A 63 5.02 15.81 -8.46
C ASP A 63 3.74 15.44 -7.72
N TYR A 64 3.17 14.25 -7.96
CA TYR A 64 1.98 13.80 -7.23
C TYR A 64 2.26 13.55 -5.76
N PHE A 65 3.51 13.27 -5.38
CA PHE A 65 3.85 13.12 -3.97
C PHE A 65 3.56 14.41 -3.21
N GLU A 66 4.18 15.51 -3.62
CA GLU A 66 4.01 16.82 -2.99
C GLU A 66 2.56 17.32 -3.10
N GLN A 67 1.91 17.15 -4.27
CA GLN A 67 0.51 17.56 -4.46
C GLN A 67 -0.48 16.84 -3.55
N ARG A 68 -0.19 15.60 -3.13
CA ARG A 68 -1.11 14.76 -2.36
C ARG A 68 -0.78 14.69 -0.88
N THR A 69 0.50 14.81 -0.52
CA THR A 69 0.94 14.77 0.88
C THR A 69 1.24 16.14 1.45
N GLY A 70 1.46 17.16 0.60
CA GLY A 70 1.94 18.48 1.02
C GLY A 70 3.40 18.48 1.49
N LEU A 71 4.14 17.37 1.28
CA LEU A 71 5.52 17.19 1.71
C LEU A 71 6.46 17.21 0.49
N ASP A 72 7.61 17.86 0.64
CA ASP A 72 8.67 17.78 -0.36
C ASP A 72 9.19 16.33 -0.45
N PHE A 73 9.48 15.88 -1.68
CA PHE A 73 10.08 14.57 -1.91
C PHE A 73 11.42 14.39 -1.19
N GLU A 74 12.14 15.47 -0.88
CA GLU A 74 13.36 15.40 -0.06
C GLU A 74 13.15 14.77 1.32
N TYR A 75 11.91 14.77 1.84
CA TYR A 75 11.59 14.06 3.09
C TYR A 75 11.86 12.54 3.00
N ILE A 76 11.67 11.95 1.81
CA ILE A 76 11.86 10.50 1.59
C ILE A 76 12.98 10.17 0.60
N SER A 77 13.75 11.17 0.14
CA SER A 77 14.79 10.97 -0.89
C SER A 77 15.87 9.97 -0.46
N GLY A 78 16.28 10.03 0.82
CA GLY A 78 17.24 9.08 1.40
C GLY A 78 16.72 7.63 1.43
N LEU A 79 15.45 7.43 1.82
CA LEU A 79 14.80 6.12 1.78
C LEU A 79 14.68 5.62 0.33
N TRP A 80 14.26 6.49 -0.58
CA TRP A 80 14.11 6.15 -2.01
C TRP A 80 15.44 5.73 -2.63
N ALA A 81 16.53 6.44 -2.33
CA ALA A 81 17.87 6.09 -2.80
C ALA A 81 18.33 4.71 -2.30
N ASN A 82 17.94 4.31 -1.08
CA ASN A 82 18.22 2.96 -0.58
C ASN A 82 17.44 1.90 -1.37
N LEU A 83 16.14 2.12 -1.60
CA LEU A 83 15.29 1.23 -2.38
C LEU A 83 15.77 1.12 -3.84
N GLU A 84 16.26 2.22 -4.42
CA GLU A 84 16.83 2.25 -5.77
C GLU A 84 18.11 1.42 -5.84
N ARG A 85 19.03 1.58 -4.88
CA ARG A 85 20.27 0.76 -4.80
C ARG A 85 19.98 -0.73 -4.63
N GLU A 86 18.88 -1.08 -3.97
CA GLU A 86 18.41 -2.47 -3.84
C GLU A 86 17.67 -2.99 -5.10
N GLY A 87 17.49 -2.14 -6.12
CA GLY A 87 16.77 -2.49 -7.35
C GLY A 87 15.26 -2.65 -7.17
N LEU A 88 14.68 -2.12 -6.09
CA LEU A 88 13.26 -2.24 -5.76
C LEU A 88 12.40 -1.14 -6.42
N VAL A 89 12.99 0.02 -6.67
CA VAL A 89 12.34 1.14 -7.37
C VAL A 89 13.27 1.70 -8.45
N HIS A 90 12.69 2.41 -9.40
CA HIS A 90 13.46 3.20 -10.38
C HIS A 90 13.85 4.57 -9.81
N ALA A 91 14.88 5.17 -10.41
CA ALA A 91 15.33 6.52 -10.08
C ALA A 91 14.16 7.55 -10.15
N PRO A 92 13.99 8.42 -9.15
CA PRO A 92 12.86 9.33 -9.04
C PRO A 92 13.08 10.59 -9.90
N THR A 93 13.23 10.41 -11.22
CA THR A 93 13.49 11.49 -12.18
C THR A 93 12.21 12.20 -12.60
N LYS A 94 11.28 11.46 -13.22
CA LYS A 94 9.97 11.97 -13.66
C LYS A 94 8.79 11.25 -13.00
N ALA A 95 9.00 9.99 -12.61
CA ALA A 95 7.98 9.15 -12.07
C ALA A 95 8.51 8.28 -10.93
N LEU A 96 7.62 7.93 -10.02
CA LEU A 96 7.84 7.03 -8.89
C LEU A 96 7.27 5.68 -9.28
N VAL A 97 8.17 4.76 -9.65
CA VAL A 97 7.82 3.46 -10.25
C VAL A 97 8.54 2.35 -9.52
N THR A 98 7.79 1.32 -9.13
CA THR A 98 8.34 0.09 -8.56
C THR A 98 8.87 -0.82 -9.68
N THR A 99 9.98 -1.51 -9.44
CA THR A 99 10.47 -2.52 -10.39
C THR A 99 9.67 -3.82 -10.28
N LEU A 100 9.83 -4.73 -11.23
CA LEU A 100 9.24 -6.08 -11.15
C LEU A 100 9.70 -6.84 -9.89
N GLN A 101 10.95 -6.61 -9.45
CA GLN A 101 11.45 -7.16 -8.20
C GLN A 101 10.78 -6.48 -6.99
N GLY A 102 10.69 -5.14 -6.99
CA GLY A 102 10.04 -4.40 -5.91
C GLY A 102 8.58 -4.79 -5.69
N HIS A 103 7.85 -5.14 -6.76
CA HIS A 103 6.47 -5.65 -6.65
C HIS A 103 6.36 -6.96 -5.85
N GLN A 104 7.44 -7.75 -5.75
CA GLN A 104 7.49 -8.96 -4.93
C GLN A 104 7.75 -8.67 -3.45
N PHE A 105 8.20 -7.45 -3.13
CA PHE A 105 8.60 -7.01 -1.78
C PHE A 105 7.80 -5.80 -1.28
N LEU A 106 6.58 -5.57 -1.79
CA LEU A 106 5.80 -4.37 -1.47
C LEU A 106 5.59 -4.16 0.03
N ASP A 107 5.22 -5.22 0.77
CA ASP A 107 5.02 -5.11 2.22
C ASP A 107 6.32 -4.78 2.95
N SER A 108 7.45 -5.33 2.48
CA SER A 108 8.79 -5.04 3.03
C SER A 108 9.28 -3.63 2.67
N ILE A 109 8.87 -3.08 1.54
CA ILE A 109 9.16 -1.68 1.15
C ILE A 109 8.33 -0.73 2.01
N LEU A 110 7.03 -1.00 2.15
CA LEU A 110 6.09 -0.18 2.91
C LEU A 110 6.44 -0.09 4.39
N ALA A 111 6.98 -1.17 4.99
CA ALA A 111 7.40 -1.18 6.38
C ALA A 111 8.62 -0.28 6.69
N ARG A 112 9.25 0.34 5.67
CA ARG A 112 10.41 1.23 5.82
C ARG A 112 10.06 2.71 5.79
N PHE A 113 8.81 3.05 5.49
CA PHE A 113 8.25 4.40 5.53
C PHE A 113 7.71 4.68 6.93
#